data_AF-A0A0R3L7W5-F1
#
_entry.id   AF-A0A0R3L7W5-F1
#
_cell.length_a   1.000
_cell.length_b   1.000
_cell.length_c   1.000
_cell.angle_alpha   90.00
_cell.angle_beta   90.00
_cell.angle_gamma   90.00
#
_symmetry.space_group_name_H-M   'P 1'
#
loop_
_entity.id
_entity.type
_entity.pdbx_description
1 polymer ?
#
loop_
_entity_poly.entity_id
_entity_poly.type
_entity_poly.pdbx_seq_one_letter_code
_entity_poly.pdbx_strand_id
1 'polypeptide(L)'
;EVSRDELAAIRRAADAAPGPSSALAAAVTTVAVQVLSQRKLAWGILAEPVDVDVSVSRLASRREISGEIAARIDAAVRAGHLPAQDTALAATALLGALHESLVGPLAPENLDDSAKLRDAVQTVTLLALRAVGVMDARARGLVVQAVLPAKALVGA
;
A
#
# COMPACT_ATOMS: atom_id res chain seq x y z
N GLU A 1 -15.62 -10.81 0.94
CA GLU A 1 -15.75 -9.33 0.82
C GLU A 1 -14.37 -8.81 0.48
N VAL A 2 -14.22 -8.12 -0.65
CA VAL A 2 -12.92 -7.74 -1.22
C VAL A 2 -12.01 -7.06 -0.19
N SER A 3 -12.55 -6.16 0.64
CA SER A 3 -11.82 -5.49 1.74
C SER A 3 -11.22 -6.45 2.78
N ARG A 4 -11.94 -7.52 3.13
CA ARG A 4 -11.46 -8.52 4.09
C ARG A 4 -10.30 -9.33 3.50
N ASP A 5 -10.41 -9.67 2.22
CA ASP A 5 -9.38 -10.41 1.50
C ASP A 5 -8.11 -9.56 1.32
N GLU A 6 -8.27 -8.25 1.10
CA GLU A 6 -7.18 -7.29 1.02
C GLU A 6 -6.40 -7.17 2.33
N LEU A 7 -7.10 -6.91 3.43
CA LEU A 7 -6.50 -6.80 4.75
C LEU A 7 -5.80 -8.11 5.15
N ALA A 8 -6.39 -9.26 4.84
CA ALA A 8 -5.78 -10.56 5.09
C ALA A 8 -4.49 -10.76 4.30
N ALA A 9 -4.41 -10.29 3.05
CA ALA A 9 -3.19 -10.36 2.26
C ALA A 9 -2.08 -9.44 2.82
N ILE A 10 -2.43 -8.22 3.26
CA ILE A 10 -1.48 -7.29 3.89
C ILE A 10 -0.88 -7.92 5.16
N ARG A 11 -1.74 -8.45 6.04
CA ARG A 11 -1.32 -9.13 7.27
C ARG A 11 -0.41 -10.32 6.99
N ARG A 12 -0.83 -11.22 6.10
CA ARG A 12 -0.01 -12.39 5.71
C ARG A 12 1.37 -12.00 5.20
N ALA A 13 1.47 -11.00 4.33
CA ALA A 13 2.75 -10.55 3.79
C ALA A 13 3.65 -9.96 4.89
N ALA A 14 3.07 -9.15 5.78
CA ALA A 14 3.80 -8.53 6.86
C ALA A 14 4.23 -9.53 7.95
N ASP A 15 3.40 -10.51 8.28
CA ASP A 15 3.69 -11.54 9.28
C ASP A 15 4.74 -12.56 8.82
N ALA A 16 4.86 -12.77 7.51
CA ALA A 16 5.90 -13.62 6.92
C ALA A 16 7.29 -12.94 6.89
N ALA A 17 7.37 -11.62 7.18
CA ALA A 17 8.61 -10.88 7.07
C ALA A 17 9.53 -11.10 8.29
N PRO A 18 10.87 -11.09 8.11
CA PRO A 18 11.82 -11.47 9.16
C PRO A 18 11.97 -10.46 10.30
N GLY A 19 11.29 -9.30 10.26
CA GLY A 19 11.36 -8.30 11.31
C GLY A 19 10.53 -7.04 11.01
N PRO A 20 10.44 -6.10 11.97
CA PRO A 20 9.49 -4.99 11.91
C PRO A 20 9.62 -4.07 10.69
N SER A 21 10.86 -3.76 10.26
CA SER A 21 11.08 -2.93 9.06
C SER A 21 10.67 -3.65 7.79
N SER A 22 11.02 -4.93 7.68
CA SER A 22 10.62 -5.77 6.55
C SER A 22 9.12 -6.01 6.52
N ALA A 23 8.47 -6.14 7.69
CA ALA A 23 7.03 -6.27 7.82
C ALA A 23 6.29 -5.03 7.34
N LEU A 24 6.77 -3.83 7.72
CA LEU A 24 6.24 -2.57 7.22
C LEU A 24 6.42 -2.45 5.70
N ALA A 25 7.60 -2.78 5.19
CA ALA A 25 7.89 -2.73 3.77
C ALA A 25 7.00 -3.71 2.97
N ALA A 26 6.77 -4.92 3.50
CA ALA A 26 5.86 -5.89 2.92
C ALA A 26 4.41 -5.38 2.91
N ALA A 27 3.91 -4.86 4.05
CA ALA A 27 2.55 -4.31 4.14
C ALA A 27 2.30 -3.19 3.12
N VAL A 28 3.18 -2.19 3.07
CA VAL A 28 3.09 -1.05 2.14
C VAL A 28 3.12 -1.52 0.68
N THR A 29 4.00 -2.47 0.37
CA THR A 29 4.12 -3.03 -0.98
C THR A 29 2.86 -3.77 -1.39
N THR A 30 2.28 -4.57 -0.49
CA THR A 30 1.01 -5.26 -0.75
C THR A 30 -0.14 -4.29 -1.00
N VAL A 31 -0.24 -3.21 -0.22
CA VAL A 31 -1.22 -2.14 -0.46
C VAL A 31 -1.02 -1.51 -1.83
N ALA A 32 0.22 -1.15 -2.21
CA ALA A 32 0.51 -0.57 -3.52
C ALA A 32 0.08 -1.49 -4.68
N VAL A 33 0.34 -2.79 -4.55
CA VAL A 33 -0.08 -3.80 -5.55
C VAL A 33 -1.61 -3.91 -5.63
N GLN A 34 -2.31 -3.91 -4.50
CA GLN A 34 -3.77 -3.98 -4.44
C GLN A 34 -4.42 -2.73 -5.07
N VAL A 35 -3.94 -1.55 -4.68
CA VAL A 35 -4.37 -0.26 -5.22
C VAL A 35 -4.24 -0.23 -6.75
N LEU A 36 -3.14 -0.75 -7.31
CA LEU A 36 -2.96 -0.86 -8.76
C LEU A 36 -3.86 -1.91 -9.42
N SER A 37 -4.08 -3.05 -8.76
CA SER A 37 -4.91 -4.14 -9.27
C SER A 37 -6.37 -3.72 -9.42
N GLN A 38 -6.82 -2.74 -8.62
CA GLN A 38 -8.16 -2.19 -8.69
C GLN A 38 -8.25 -0.86 -9.46
N ARG A 39 -7.17 -0.38 -10.10
CA ARG A 39 -7.08 0.99 -10.64
C ARG A 39 -8.27 1.42 -11.51
N LYS A 40 -8.76 0.56 -12.40
CA LYS A 40 -9.92 0.87 -13.27
C LYS A 40 -11.23 1.03 -12.48
N LEU A 41 -11.46 0.17 -11.49
CA LEU A 41 -12.63 0.24 -10.61
C LEU A 41 -12.50 1.40 -9.61
N ALA A 42 -11.31 1.59 -9.05
CA ALA A 42 -11.02 2.64 -8.07
C ALA A 42 -11.12 4.05 -8.68
N TRP A 43 -10.74 4.25 -9.95
CA TRP A 43 -10.96 5.53 -10.63
C TRP A 43 -12.43 5.78 -10.94
N GLY A 44 -13.16 4.80 -11.46
CA GLY A 44 -14.61 4.92 -11.68
C GLY A 44 -15.38 5.27 -10.40
N ILE A 45 -14.88 4.85 -9.24
CA ILE A 45 -15.43 5.16 -7.92
C ILE A 45 -15.00 6.54 -7.38
N LEU A 46 -13.79 7.02 -7.72
CA LEU A 46 -13.29 8.33 -7.29
C LEU A 46 -13.84 9.48 -8.14
N ALA A 47 -14.12 9.23 -9.41
CA ALA A 47 -14.55 10.25 -10.37
C ALA A 47 -16.06 10.51 -10.35
N GLU A 48 -16.87 9.55 -9.91
CA GLU A 48 -18.33 9.65 -9.91
C GLU A 48 -18.90 9.69 -8.48
N PRO A 49 -19.99 10.44 -8.23
CA PRO A 49 -20.70 10.37 -6.97
C PRO A 49 -21.25 8.95 -6.77
N VAL A 50 -20.92 8.36 -5.63
CA VAL A 50 -21.16 6.96 -5.28
C VAL A 50 -22.12 6.89 -4.11
N ASP A 51 -22.99 5.87 -4.10
CA ASP A 51 -23.99 5.67 -3.06
C ASP A 51 -23.40 5.73 -1.64
N VAL A 52 -24.17 6.31 -0.71
CA VAL A 52 -23.76 6.57 0.68
C VAL A 52 -23.28 5.29 1.37
N ASP A 53 -23.95 4.17 1.16
CA ASP A 53 -23.57 2.89 1.77
C ASP A 53 -22.19 2.39 1.29
N VAL A 54 -21.88 2.62 0.01
CA VAL A 54 -20.56 2.30 -0.55
C VAL A 54 -19.50 3.22 0.03
N SER A 55 -19.85 4.48 0.32
CA SER A 55 -18.93 5.42 0.99
C SER A 55 -18.59 5.00 2.43
N VAL A 56 -19.57 4.48 3.19
CA VAL A 56 -19.37 3.96 4.55
C VAL A 56 -18.46 2.73 4.52
N SER A 57 -18.73 1.78 3.62
CA SER A 57 -17.91 0.58 3.47
C SER A 57 -16.45 0.92 3.11
N ARG A 58 -16.23 1.84 2.15
CA ARG A 58 -14.88 2.29 1.78
C ARG A 58 -14.15 2.98 2.93
N LEU A 59 -14.85 3.79 3.71
CA LEU A 59 -14.24 4.44 4.87
C LEU A 59 -13.84 3.42 5.93
N ALA A 60 -14.67 2.40 6.17
CA ALA A 60 -14.34 1.29 7.07
C ALA A 60 -13.08 0.54 6.59
N SER A 61 -13.02 0.17 5.31
CA SER A 61 -11.85 -0.47 4.69
C SER A 61 -10.57 0.37 4.85
N ARG A 62 -10.65 1.68 4.56
CA ARG A 62 -9.50 2.58 4.70
C ARG A 62 -9.02 2.70 6.14
N ARG A 63 -9.95 2.71 7.11
CA ARG A 63 -9.61 2.70 8.54
C ARG A 63 -8.90 1.42 8.95
N GLU A 64 -9.37 0.26 8.48
CA GLU A 64 -8.74 -1.04 8.78
C GLU A 64 -7.33 -1.12 8.19
N ILE A 65 -7.16 -0.76 6.92
CA ILE A 65 -5.85 -0.77 6.24
C ILE A 65 -4.89 0.24 6.90
N SER A 66 -5.36 1.46 7.18
CA SER A 66 -4.53 2.45 7.87
C SER A 66 -4.16 2.01 9.29
N GLY A 67 -5.08 1.35 10.01
CA GLY A 67 -4.80 0.79 11.33
C GLY A 67 -3.72 -0.30 11.28
N GLU A 68 -3.76 -1.17 10.27
CA GLU A 68 -2.73 -2.17 10.04
C GLU A 68 -1.36 -1.52 9.77
N ILE A 69 -1.29 -0.53 8.88
CA ILE A 69 -0.04 0.20 8.60
C ILE A 69 0.49 0.87 9.88
N ALA A 70 -0.38 1.52 10.66
CA ALA A 70 0.00 2.17 11.91
C ALA A 70 0.62 1.18 12.91
N ALA A 71 0.04 -0.02 13.05
CA ALA A 71 0.57 -1.07 13.90
C ALA A 71 1.97 -1.54 13.46
N ARG A 72 2.24 -1.59 12.15
CA ARG A 72 3.58 -1.94 11.62
C ARG A 72 4.60 -0.83 11.84
N ILE A 73 4.21 0.45 11.69
CA ILE A 73 5.09 1.58 12.01
C ILE A 73 5.43 1.57 13.50
N ASP A 74 4.42 1.41 14.36
CA ASP A 74 4.57 1.36 15.82
C ASP A 74 5.47 0.21 16.29
N ALA A 75 5.35 -0.97 15.68
CA ALA A 75 6.26 -2.08 15.93
C ALA A 75 7.72 -1.75 15.56
N ALA A 76 7.94 -1.05 14.44
CA ALA A 76 9.28 -0.63 14.02
C ALA A 76 9.84 0.53 14.87
N VAL A 77 9.00 1.42 15.38
CA VAL A 77 9.37 2.44 16.38
C VAL A 77 9.80 1.78 17.68
N ARG A 78 9.02 0.85 18.22
CA ARG A 78 9.39 0.09 19.44
C ARG A 78 10.68 -0.69 19.30
N ALA A 79 10.97 -1.20 18.11
CA ALA A 79 12.22 -1.89 17.80
C ALA A 79 13.42 -0.94 17.61
N GLY A 80 13.21 0.39 17.69
CA GLY A 80 14.26 1.38 17.48
C GLY A 80 14.68 1.54 16.02
N HIS A 81 13.92 1.00 15.07
CA HIS A 81 14.23 1.07 13.64
C HIS A 81 13.75 2.38 13.00
N LEU A 82 12.70 2.99 13.57
CA LEU A 82 12.11 4.25 13.13
C LEU A 82 12.14 5.28 14.26
N PRO A 83 12.20 6.59 13.94
CA PRO A 83 12.06 7.64 14.94
C PRO A 83 10.66 7.62 15.57
N ALA A 84 10.56 8.08 16.81
CA ALA A 84 9.27 8.32 17.47
C ALA A 84 8.45 9.36 16.67
N GLN A 85 7.19 9.03 16.38
CA GLN A 85 6.30 9.83 15.54
C GLN A 85 4.84 9.44 15.80
N ASP A 86 3.90 10.25 15.32
CA ASP A 86 2.47 9.89 15.30
C ASP A 86 2.22 8.84 14.21
N THR A 87 2.11 7.58 14.62
CA THR A 87 2.01 6.43 13.72
C THR A 87 0.65 6.35 13.01
N ALA A 88 -0.42 6.85 13.63
CA ALA A 88 -1.76 6.89 13.07
C ALA A 88 -1.85 7.95 11.96
N LEU A 89 -1.30 9.13 12.22
CA LEU A 89 -1.22 10.20 11.22
C LEU A 89 -0.34 9.78 10.03
N ALA A 90 0.85 9.23 10.31
CA ALA A 90 1.76 8.74 9.28
C ALA A 90 1.09 7.66 8.40
N ALA A 91 0.43 6.68 9.00
CA ALA A 91 -0.27 5.63 8.26
C ALA A 91 -1.38 6.18 7.35
N THR A 92 -2.17 7.12 7.86
CA THR A 92 -3.25 7.76 7.08
C THR A 92 -2.69 8.53 5.89
N ALA A 93 -1.62 9.31 6.11
CA ALA A 93 -0.94 10.08 5.07
C ALA A 93 -0.34 9.16 3.99
N LEU A 94 0.31 8.06 4.40
CA LEU A 94 0.84 7.06 3.48
C LEU A 94 -0.25 6.41 2.63
N LEU A 95 -1.36 6.02 3.25
CA LEU A 95 -2.47 5.42 2.53
C LEU A 95 -3.04 6.38 1.48
N GLY A 96 -3.19 7.66 1.83
CA GLY A 96 -3.60 8.72 0.90
C GLY A 96 -2.62 8.89 -0.26
N ALA A 97 -1.32 8.97 0.02
CA ALA A 97 -0.28 9.12 -0.99
C ALA A 97 -0.24 7.92 -1.96
N LEU A 98 -0.41 6.70 -1.46
CA LEU A 98 -0.50 5.49 -2.29
C LEU A 98 -1.70 5.54 -3.24
N HIS A 99 -2.87 5.97 -2.77
CA HIS A 99 -4.04 6.10 -3.62
C HIS A 99 -3.85 7.18 -4.69
N GLU A 100 -3.42 8.39 -4.31
CA GLU A 100 -3.28 9.51 -5.25
C GLU A 100 -2.22 9.24 -6.33
N SER A 101 -1.08 8.66 -5.94
CA SER A 101 0.04 8.43 -6.86
C SER A 101 -0.17 7.25 -7.81
N LEU A 102 -1.08 6.32 -7.48
CA LEU A 102 -1.29 5.09 -8.25
C LEU A 102 -2.66 5.03 -8.93
N VAL A 103 -3.66 5.74 -8.40
CA VAL A 103 -5.05 5.73 -8.86
C VAL A 103 -5.53 7.16 -9.04
N GLY A 104 -5.51 7.64 -10.28
CA GLY A 104 -5.99 8.97 -10.62
C GLY A 104 -5.43 9.44 -11.95
N PRO A 105 -5.83 10.65 -12.40
CA PRO A 105 -5.31 11.28 -13.61
C PRO A 105 -3.87 11.74 -13.44
N LEU A 106 -3.40 11.89 -12.19
CA LEU A 106 -2.02 12.23 -11.86
C LEU A 106 -1.09 11.00 -11.81
N ALA A 107 -1.66 9.79 -11.78
CA ALA A 107 -0.87 8.57 -11.75
C ALA A 107 -0.21 8.31 -13.12
N PRO A 108 1.01 7.76 -13.18
CA PRO A 108 1.74 7.58 -14.42
C PRO A 108 0.93 6.87 -15.51
N GLU A 109 1.11 7.31 -16.75
CA GLU A 109 0.55 6.66 -17.93
C GLU A 109 1.18 5.29 -18.17
N ASN A 110 0.45 4.40 -18.85
CA ASN A 110 0.96 3.10 -19.30
C ASN A 110 1.44 2.16 -18.18
N LEU A 111 0.87 2.22 -16.97
CA LEU A 111 1.06 1.20 -15.93
C LEU A 111 0.43 -0.16 -16.28
N ASP A 112 -0.05 -0.34 -17.52
CA ASP A 112 -0.41 -1.64 -18.07
C ASP A 112 0.82 -2.50 -18.43
N ASP A 113 1.99 -1.87 -18.61
CA ASP A 113 3.27 -2.54 -18.76
C ASP A 113 3.76 -3.09 -17.41
N SER A 114 4.02 -4.39 -17.36
CA SER A 114 4.44 -5.09 -16.13
C SER A 114 5.74 -4.58 -15.53
N ALA A 115 6.69 -4.08 -16.33
CA ALA A 115 7.93 -3.50 -15.83
C ALA A 115 7.67 -2.11 -15.21
N LYS A 116 6.87 -1.27 -15.86
CA LYS A 116 6.47 0.04 -15.30
C LYS A 116 5.65 -0.10 -14.02
N LEU A 117 4.78 -1.12 -13.95
CA LEU A 117 4.02 -1.43 -12.74
C LEU A 117 4.95 -1.79 -11.57
N ARG A 118 5.94 -2.66 -11.81
CA ARG A 118 6.96 -3.00 -10.79
C ARG A 118 7.73 -1.76 -10.32
N ASP A 119 8.17 -0.92 -11.26
CA ASP A 119 8.91 0.30 -10.96
C ASP A 119 8.09 1.29 -10.13
N ALA A 120 6.80 1.46 -10.45
CA ALA A 120 5.89 2.30 -9.68
C ALA A 120 5.69 1.79 -8.25
N VAL A 121 5.44 0.48 -8.09
CA VAL A 121 5.31 -0.16 -6.76
C VAL A 121 6.60 0.03 -5.95
N GLN A 122 7.75 -0.23 -6.56
CA GLN A 122 9.04 -0.08 -5.88
C GLN A 122 9.28 1.38 -5.47
N THR A 123 9.02 2.32 -6.37
CA THR A 123 9.23 3.76 -6.14
C THR A 123 8.35 4.28 -5.01
N VAL A 124 7.06 3.93 -5.00
CA VAL A 124 6.13 4.39 -3.98
C VAL A 124 6.38 3.72 -2.62
N THR A 125 6.75 2.43 -2.59
CA THR A 125 7.18 1.77 -1.36
C THR A 125 8.41 2.45 -0.77
N LEU A 126 9.43 2.74 -1.58
CA LEU A 126 10.64 3.42 -1.10
C LEU A 126 10.36 4.87 -0.66
N LEU A 127 9.41 5.56 -1.29
CA LEU A 127 8.93 6.86 -0.81
C LEU A 127 8.27 6.73 0.57
N ALA A 128 7.35 5.79 0.73
CA ALA A 128 6.63 5.58 1.98
C ALA A 128 7.58 5.22 3.14
N LEU A 129 8.54 4.33 2.90
CA LEU A 129 9.57 3.95 3.89
C LEU A 129 10.44 5.15 4.30
N ARG A 130 10.84 6.00 3.35
CA ARG A 130 11.58 7.22 3.67
C ARG A 130 10.73 8.21 4.48
N ALA A 131 9.44 8.35 4.14
CA ALA A 131 8.54 9.27 4.82
C ALA A 131 8.36 8.95 6.31
N VAL A 132 8.47 7.68 6.71
CA VAL A 132 8.41 7.25 8.12
C VAL A 132 9.78 7.17 8.80
N GLY A 133 10.85 7.57 8.12
CA GLY A 133 12.19 7.69 8.70
C GLY A 133 13.15 6.52 8.44
N VAL A 134 12.89 5.65 7.47
CA VAL A 134 13.91 4.67 7.03
C VAL A 134 15.04 5.40 6.29
N MET A 135 16.16 5.58 6.98
CA MET A 135 17.38 6.14 6.39
C MET A 135 17.97 5.16 5.37
N ASP A 136 18.00 5.61 4.12
CA ASP A 136 18.53 4.89 2.96
C ASP A 136 17.86 3.52 2.72
N ALA A 137 16.56 3.53 2.46
CA ALA A 137 15.75 2.33 2.18
C ALA A 137 16.31 1.44 1.05
N ARG A 138 17.21 1.97 0.20
CA ARG A 138 17.92 1.21 -0.85
C ARG A 138 19.17 0.49 -0.32
N ALA A 139 19.84 1.01 0.71
CA ALA A 139 21.10 0.48 1.22
C ALA A 139 20.96 -0.59 2.32
N ARG A 140 19.82 -0.62 3.05
CA ARG A 140 19.63 -1.53 4.20
C ARG A 140 19.11 -2.94 3.87
N GLY A 141 19.19 -3.39 2.62
CA GLY A 141 18.82 -4.77 2.25
C GLY A 141 17.33 -5.10 2.41
N LEU A 142 16.45 -4.08 2.39
CA LEU A 142 15.00 -4.27 2.37
C LEU A 142 14.58 -4.80 0.98
N VAL A 143 14.82 -6.08 0.73
CA VAL A 143 14.31 -6.78 -0.46
C VAL A 143 12.90 -7.27 -0.14
N VAL A 144 11.90 -6.51 -0.55
CA VAL A 144 10.51 -6.98 -0.52
C VAL A 144 10.21 -7.67 -1.84
N GLN A 145 10.04 -8.98 -1.82
CA GLN A 145 9.53 -9.72 -2.96
C GLN A 145 8.00 -9.52 -3.01
N ALA A 146 7.54 -8.69 -3.95
CA ALA A 146 6.12 -8.55 -4.23
C ALA A 146 5.68 -9.62 -5.24
N VAL A 147 4.78 -10.52 -4.84
CA VAL A 147 4.09 -11.38 -5.81
C VAL A 147 3.03 -10.52 -6.49
N LEU A 148 3.31 -10.09 -7.72
CA LEU A 148 2.30 -9.43 -8.55
C LEU A 148 1.27 -10.47 -9.02
N PRO A 149 -0.04 -10.20 -8.89
CA PRO A 149 -1.03 -11.07 -9.49
C PRO A 149 -0.81 -11.08 -11.01
N ALA A 150 -0.67 -12.27 -11.59
CA ALA A 150 -0.74 -12.44 -13.04
C ALA A 150 -2.11 -11.91 -13.49
N LYS A 151 -2.13 -10.93 -14.39
CA LYS A 151 -3.39 -10.44 -14.98
C LYS A 151 -4.20 -11.66 -15.44
N ALA A 152 -5.45 -11.72 -15.02
CA ALA A 152 -6.49 -12.49 -15.66
C ALA A 152 -6.59 -12.01 -17.13
N LEU A 153 -5.79 -12.64 -17.99
CA LEU A 153 -5.89 -12.57 -19.44
C LEU A 153 -7.03 -13.50 -19.86
N VAL A 154 -8.28 -13.14 -19.56
CA VAL A 154 -9.44 -13.69 -20.26
C VAL A 154 -10.45 -12.56 -20.43
N GLY A 155 -10.62 -12.11 -21.67
CA GLY A 155 -11.67 -11.17 -22.04
C GLY A 155 -11.26 -10.12 -23.08
N ALA A 156 -10.94 -10.59 -24.30
CA ALA A 156 -11.20 -9.86 -25.54
C ALA A 156 -11.89 -10.86 -26.48
#